data_AF-A0A8S3SM50-F1
#
_entry.id   AF-A0A8S3SM50-F1
#
_cell.length_a   1.000
_cell.length_b   1.000
_cell.length_c   1.000
_cell.angle_alpha   90.00
_cell.angle_beta   90.00
_cell.angle_gamma   90.00
#
_symmetry.space_group_name_H-M   'P 1'
#
loop_
_entity.id
_entity.type
_entity.pdbx_description
1 polymer ?
#
loop_
_entity_poly.entity_id
_entity_poly.type
_entity_poly.pdbx_seq_one_letter_code
_entity_poly.pdbx_strand_id
1 'polypeptide(L)'
;MAVTSIDASSQDCNADSGEVCGEDMITYQNECHASHRGIAVSCKGTCPCGCKCSQQRRQVCGQDDKTYWNECFAKCAEVKTKCYMRCPCPYGSYKHVKPPCRCSLQFKPVCGANGKTYINRCKADCRNVKVSCNHKCPCCECPADIAPVCGTNGKQYSNECYAKCAKVPVKCNTKCPCENTEYCAKNNEPVCGVNGKTYNNECYARLSNTAIKCKTECPCPEPCDCPRTYNPVCGTDDKTYDSKCYAKCRKILIKCHKKCPCVPPCVCPAIYKPVCGTDGSTYSSQCQARCKNIAIKCDHECPCKQKCVCPAVYQPVCGSDDVTYDNQCKANCKRVTVSCKGKCPCGCKCPPYKSDVCGEDNKTYYNECYAKCA
;
A
#
# COMPACT_ATOMS: atom_id res chain seq x y z
N MET A 1 0.12 -93.61 74.29
CA MET A 1 1.04 -92.64 74.92
C MET A 1 1.51 -91.71 73.82
N ALA A 2 1.20 -90.43 73.97
CA ALA A 2 1.56 -89.39 73.04
C ALA A 2 3.06 -89.07 73.14
N VAL A 3 3.72 -88.86 72.01
CA VAL A 3 4.85 -87.93 71.93
C VAL A 3 4.71 -87.16 70.63
N THR A 4 4.51 -85.86 70.80
CA THR A 4 4.27 -84.81 69.82
C THR A 4 5.53 -84.51 69.00
N SER A 5 5.41 -84.56 67.67
CA SER A 5 6.30 -83.87 66.74
C SER A 5 5.81 -82.42 66.58
N ILE A 6 6.58 -81.45 67.05
CA ILE A 6 6.31 -80.02 66.80
C ILE A 6 7.15 -79.61 65.59
N ASP A 7 6.48 -79.45 64.45
CA ASP A 7 6.96 -78.77 63.26
C ASP A 7 7.22 -77.29 63.57
N ALA A 8 8.47 -76.84 63.49
CA ALA A 8 8.85 -75.45 63.64
C ALA A 8 8.81 -74.73 62.28
N SER A 9 7.60 -74.45 61.77
CA SER A 9 7.43 -73.46 60.70
C SER A 9 6.23 -72.58 61.03
N SER A 10 6.42 -71.25 60.94
CA SER A 10 5.50 -70.16 61.32
C SER A 10 5.65 -69.55 62.72
N GLN A 11 6.89 -69.32 63.19
CA GLN A 11 7.11 -68.28 64.20
C GLN A 11 7.08 -66.89 63.53
N ASP A 12 6.22 -66.02 64.05
CA ASP A 12 6.03 -64.64 63.61
C ASP A 12 7.31 -63.83 63.94
N CYS A 13 8.19 -63.60 62.96
CA CYS A 13 9.46 -62.89 63.16
C CYS A 13 9.29 -61.38 63.49
N ASN A 14 8.08 -60.93 63.83
CA ASN A 14 7.74 -59.54 64.10
C ASN A 14 8.17 -59.03 65.49
N ALA A 15 8.56 -59.93 66.40
CA ALA A 15 8.91 -59.55 67.78
C ALA A 15 10.38 -59.10 67.96
N ASP A 16 11.26 -59.44 67.01
CA ASP A 16 12.69 -59.14 67.11
C ASP A 16 13.05 -58.00 66.15
N SER A 17 13.63 -56.92 66.66
CA SER A 17 13.88 -55.70 65.88
C SER A 17 15.37 -55.34 65.90
N GLY A 18 15.95 -55.25 64.70
CA GLY A 18 17.35 -54.91 64.51
C GLY A 18 17.93 -55.66 63.33
N GLU A 19 18.38 -54.93 62.31
CA GLU A 19 18.98 -55.53 61.12
C GLU A 19 20.22 -56.36 61.51
N VAL A 20 20.40 -57.51 60.85
CA VAL A 20 21.55 -58.38 61.07
C VAL A 20 22.21 -58.75 59.75
N CYS A 21 23.52 -58.94 59.78
CA CYS A 21 24.27 -59.40 58.64
C CYS A 21 24.42 -60.92 58.72
N GLY A 22 23.92 -61.66 57.72
CA GLY A 22 24.10 -63.10 57.60
C GLY A 22 25.51 -63.46 57.09
N GLU A 23 25.93 -64.71 57.31
CA GLU A 23 27.19 -65.25 56.75
C GLU A 23 27.23 -65.25 55.21
N ASP A 24 26.06 -65.18 54.56
CA ASP A 24 25.91 -65.01 53.11
C ASP A 24 26.15 -63.57 52.63
N MET A 25 26.49 -62.65 53.54
CA MET A 25 26.68 -61.21 53.30
C MET A 25 25.41 -60.47 52.89
N ILE A 26 24.23 -61.02 53.23
CA ILE A 26 22.94 -60.36 53.04
C ILE A 26 22.47 -59.75 54.37
N THR A 27 21.96 -58.52 54.31
CA THR A 27 21.32 -57.89 55.48
C THR A 27 19.87 -58.36 55.60
N TYR A 28 19.56 -58.99 56.72
CA TYR A 28 18.23 -59.43 57.11
C TYR A 28 17.59 -58.42 58.06
N GLN A 29 16.25 -58.38 58.09
CA GLN A 29 15.52 -57.46 58.97
C GLN A 29 15.75 -57.77 60.45
N ASN A 30 15.96 -59.04 60.81
CA ASN A 30 16.34 -59.52 62.14
C ASN A 30 16.91 -60.95 62.07
N GLU A 31 17.38 -61.47 63.21
CA GLU A 31 17.98 -62.79 63.36
C GLU A 31 17.00 -63.95 63.04
N CYS A 32 15.71 -63.77 63.35
CA CYS A 32 14.66 -64.73 62.98
C CYS A 32 14.56 -64.90 61.46
N HIS A 33 14.62 -63.81 60.69
CA HIS A 33 14.57 -63.85 59.23
C HIS A 33 15.80 -64.53 58.60
N ALA A 34 16.98 -64.39 59.20
CA ALA A 34 18.18 -65.11 58.75
C ALA A 34 18.06 -66.62 59.05
N SER A 35 17.61 -66.95 60.27
CA SER A 35 17.44 -68.33 60.75
C SER A 35 16.41 -69.12 59.95
N HIS A 36 15.28 -68.50 59.57
CA HIS A 36 14.29 -69.13 58.68
C HIS A 36 14.84 -69.49 57.29
N ARG A 37 15.93 -68.87 56.86
CA ARG A 37 16.64 -69.22 55.63
C ARG A 37 17.83 -70.16 55.86
N GLY A 38 18.02 -70.64 57.08
CA GLY A 38 19.15 -71.48 57.47
C GLY A 38 20.49 -70.74 57.44
N ILE A 39 20.49 -69.41 57.53
CA ILE A 39 21.69 -68.58 57.47
C ILE A 39 22.04 -68.11 58.88
N ALA A 40 23.25 -68.42 59.34
CA ALA A 40 23.75 -67.92 60.63
C ALA A 40 24.04 -66.41 60.57
N VAL A 41 23.84 -65.72 61.69
CA VAL A 41 24.13 -64.29 61.82
C VAL A 41 25.62 -64.09 62.09
N SER A 42 26.27 -63.29 61.24
CA SER A 42 27.67 -62.91 61.35
C SER A 42 27.88 -61.71 62.29
N CYS A 43 26.99 -60.70 62.25
CA CYS A 43 27.00 -59.60 63.21
C CYS A 43 25.66 -58.85 63.24
N LYS A 44 25.49 -57.98 64.26
CA LYS A 44 24.38 -57.02 64.32
C LYS A 44 24.65 -55.82 63.41
N GLY A 45 23.65 -55.39 62.65
CA GLY A 45 23.71 -54.30 61.69
C GLY A 45 23.73 -54.74 60.22
N THR A 46 23.94 -53.79 59.32
CA THR A 46 24.04 -53.99 57.87
C THR A 46 25.36 -54.63 57.48
N CYS A 47 25.34 -55.50 56.46
CA CYS A 47 26.56 -56.05 55.86
C CYS A 47 27.32 -54.99 55.04
N PRO A 48 28.67 -54.99 55.03
CA PRO A 48 29.57 -55.85 55.81
C PRO A 48 29.73 -55.43 57.28
N CYS A 49 30.05 -56.41 58.13
CA CYS A 49 30.36 -56.19 59.55
C CYS A 49 31.61 -55.31 59.75
N GLY A 50 31.61 -54.46 60.79
CA GLY A 50 32.77 -53.63 61.15
C GLY A 50 32.92 -52.32 60.38
N CYS A 51 31.99 -52.01 59.46
CA CYS A 51 32.03 -50.78 58.68
C CYS A 51 31.46 -49.57 59.43
N LYS A 52 32.26 -48.50 59.59
CA LYS A 52 31.81 -47.20 60.11
C LYS A 52 31.15 -46.37 59.01
N CYS A 53 30.00 -46.83 58.53
CA CYS A 53 29.28 -46.20 57.43
C CYS A 53 27.94 -45.61 57.88
N SER A 54 27.50 -44.55 57.20
CA SER A 54 26.16 -43.99 57.38
C SER A 54 25.10 -45.05 57.09
N GLN A 55 24.05 -45.11 57.91
CA GLN A 55 22.91 -46.01 57.70
C GLN A 55 21.93 -45.50 56.63
N GLN A 56 22.24 -44.39 55.94
CA GLN A 56 21.42 -43.88 54.86
C GLN A 56 21.34 -44.91 53.72
N ARG A 57 20.12 -45.34 53.42
CA ARG A 57 19.82 -46.34 52.41
C ARG A 57 19.94 -45.75 51.00
N ARG A 58 21.08 -45.98 50.35
CA ARG A 58 21.37 -45.55 48.96
C ARG A 58 22.04 -46.69 48.22
N GLN A 59 21.27 -47.73 47.96
CA GLN A 59 21.81 -49.02 47.53
C GLN A 59 22.58 -48.93 46.22
N VAL A 60 23.70 -49.65 46.18
CA VAL A 60 24.58 -49.74 45.02
C VAL A 60 24.87 -51.20 44.69
N CYS A 61 25.16 -51.48 43.43
CA CYS A 61 25.54 -52.81 42.96
C CYS A 61 27.06 -52.83 42.83
N GLY A 62 27.71 -53.79 43.46
CA GLY A 62 29.15 -54.00 43.35
C GLY A 62 29.56 -54.68 42.04
N GLN A 63 30.85 -54.67 41.74
CA GLN A 63 31.42 -55.44 40.61
C GLN A 63 31.30 -56.96 40.80
N ASP A 64 31.10 -57.41 42.03
CA ASP A 64 30.82 -58.79 42.42
C ASP A 64 29.33 -59.18 42.29
N ASP A 65 28.51 -58.31 41.69
CA ASP A 65 27.07 -58.48 41.51
C ASP A 65 26.26 -58.62 42.81
N LYS A 66 26.82 -58.15 43.94
CA LYS A 66 26.11 -58.01 45.22
C LYS A 66 25.59 -56.59 45.43
N THR A 67 24.41 -56.48 46.06
CA THR A 67 23.83 -55.18 46.41
C THR A 67 24.30 -54.74 47.79
N TYR A 68 24.99 -53.61 47.86
CA TYR A 68 25.43 -52.98 49.09
C TYR A 68 24.45 -51.89 49.54
N TRP A 69 24.35 -51.66 50.85
CA TRP A 69 23.44 -50.69 51.44
C TRP A 69 23.67 -49.25 50.95
N ASN A 70 24.95 -48.91 50.77
CA ASN A 70 25.41 -47.72 50.07
C ASN A 70 26.88 -47.88 49.62
N GLU A 71 27.40 -46.85 48.95
CA GLU A 71 28.77 -46.83 48.43
C GLU A 71 29.84 -46.99 49.52
N CYS A 72 29.59 -46.50 50.74
CA CYS A 72 30.52 -46.68 51.85
C CYS A 72 30.64 -48.16 52.23
N PHE A 73 29.52 -48.88 52.34
CA PHE A 73 29.53 -50.31 52.62
C PHE A 73 30.15 -51.13 51.49
N ALA A 74 29.98 -50.72 50.22
CA ALA A 74 30.70 -51.34 49.09
C ALA A 74 32.22 -51.15 49.20
N LYS A 75 32.68 -49.92 49.46
CA LYS A 75 34.10 -49.60 49.67
C LYS A 75 34.69 -50.33 50.88
N CYS A 76 33.94 -50.45 51.96
CA CYS A 76 34.35 -51.17 53.16
C CYS A 76 34.54 -52.68 52.89
N ALA A 77 33.76 -53.24 51.97
CA ALA A 77 33.95 -54.61 51.47
C ALA A 77 35.04 -54.72 50.38
N GLU A 78 35.78 -53.63 50.12
CA GLU A 78 36.77 -53.50 49.03
C GLU A 78 36.20 -53.74 47.62
N VAL A 79 34.88 -53.62 47.45
CA VAL A 79 34.22 -53.80 46.16
C VAL A 79 33.91 -52.46 45.52
N LYS A 80 34.37 -52.30 44.27
CA LYS A 80 34.04 -51.12 43.47
C LYS A 80 32.58 -51.15 43.04
N THR A 81 31.92 -50.01 43.12
CA THR A 81 30.54 -49.83 42.63
C THR A 81 30.46 -50.01 41.12
N LYS A 82 29.64 -50.97 40.67
CA LYS A 82 29.28 -51.24 39.26
C LYS A 82 28.13 -50.33 38.80
N CYS A 83 27.11 -50.10 39.63
CA CYS A 83 26.05 -49.12 39.37
C CYS A 83 25.36 -48.63 40.66
N TYR A 84 24.72 -47.46 40.63
CA TYR A 84 24.06 -46.83 41.79
C TYR A 84 22.60 -47.29 41.99
N MET A 85 22.39 -48.60 41.96
CA MET A 85 21.09 -49.27 42.08
C MET A 85 21.27 -50.67 42.69
N ARG A 86 20.19 -51.39 43.02
CA ARG A 86 20.28 -52.82 43.36
C ARG A 86 20.72 -53.64 42.15
N CYS A 87 21.47 -54.72 42.38
CA CYS A 87 21.77 -55.70 41.34
C CYS A 87 20.51 -56.52 40.96
N PRO A 88 20.46 -57.09 39.73
CA PRO A 88 21.44 -56.94 38.65
C PRO A 88 21.39 -55.54 38.03
N CYS A 89 22.56 -54.98 37.66
CA CYS A 89 22.60 -53.74 36.91
C CYS A 89 21.91 -53.97 35.55
N PRO A 90 20.82 -53.25 35.24
CA PRO A 90 20.00 -53.58 34.08
C PRO A 90 20.74 -53.41 32.74
N TYR A 91 21.84 -52.64 32.71
CA TYR A 91 22.66 -52.42 31.51
C TYR A 91 24.12 -52.19 31.93
N GLY A 92 25.03 -53.05 31.47
CA GLY A 92 26.45 -53.00 31.78
C GLY A 92 27.10 -51.64 31.49
N SER A 93 27.88 -51.14 32.44
CA SER A 93 28.84 -50.04 32.33
C SER A 93 28.35 -48.78 31.59
N TYR A 94 27.84 -47.81 32.35
CA TYR A 94 27.53 -46.47 31.85
C TYR A 94 28.80 -45.71 31.42
N LYS A 95 29.12 -45.77 30.12
CA LYS A 95 29.46 -44.55 29.37
C LYS A 95 28.14 -43.92 28.90
N HIS A 96 27.73 -42.86 29.60
CA HIS A 96 26.73 -41.86 29.21
C HIS A 96 25.40 -42.37 28.58
N VAL A 97 24.46 -42.81 29.40
CA VAL A 97 23.04 -42.64 29.05
C VAL A 97 22.66 -41.22 29.43
N LYS A 98 22.53 -40.36 28.42
CA LYS A 98 22.04 -38.98 28.58
C LYS A 98 20.63 -39.06 29.19
N PRO A 99 20.33 -38.35 30.30
CA PRO A 99 18.99 -38.37 30.88
C PRO A 99 17.94 -37.96 29.85
N PRO A 100 16.67 -38.37 29.99
CA PRO A 100 15.60 -37.98 29.07
C PRO A 100 15.61 -36.47 28.91
N CYS A 101 15.64 -36.00 27.66
CA CYS A 101 15.89 -34.59 27.36
C CYS A 101 14.79 -33.66 27.86
N ARG A 102 15.02 -33.11 29.05
CA ARG A 102 14.20 -32.04 29.65
C ARG A 102 14.56 -30.71 28.99
N CYS A 103 13.98 -30.47 27.82
CA CYS A 103 14.08 -29.18 27.13
C CYS A 103 12.80 -28.38 27.34
N SER A 104 12.92 -27.06 27.47
CA SER A 104 11.76 -26.17 27.47
C SER A 104 10.99 -26.26 26.15
N LEU A 105 9.72 -25.87 26.19
CA LEU A 105 8.86 -25.75 25.00
C LEU A 105 8.92 -24.33 24.39
N GLN A 106 9.87 -23.49 24.83
CA GLN A 106 10.04 -22.15 24.26
C GLN A 106 10.48 -22.24 22.80
N PHE A 107 9.78 -21.51 21.92
CA PHE A 107 10.04 -21.49 20.49
C PHE A 107 11.20 -20.52 20.14
N LYS A 108 12.43 -21.03 20.10
CA LYS A 108 13.64 -20.35 19.64
C LYS A 108 14.30 -21.21 18.56
N PRO A 109 13.73 -21.25 17.34
CA PRO A 109 14.00 -22.33 16.40
C PRO A 109 15.43 -22.32 15.88
N VAL A 110 16.00 -23.50 15.68
CA VAL A 110 17.32 -23.70 15.07
C VAL A 110 17.25 -24.70 13.93
N CYS A 111 18.12 -24.57 12.95
CA CYS A 111 18.22 -25.48 11.83
C CYS A 111 19.34 -26.47 12.12
N GLY A 112 19.03 -27.77 12.13
CA GLY A 112 20.04 -28.81 12.26
C GLY A 112 20.82 -29.02 10.95
N ALA A 113 22.05 -29.51 11.04
CA ALA A 113 22.87 -29.90 9.88
C ALA A 113 22.21 -31.00 9.02
N ASN A 114 21.21 -31.70 9.57
CA ASN A 114 20.36 -32.65 8.85
C ASN A 114 19.17 -32.00 8.10
N GLY A 115 19.11 -30.67 8.02
CA GLY A 115 18.05 -29.92 7.33
C GLY A 115 16.70 -29.87 8.07
N LYS A 116 16.62 -30.37 9.31
CA LYS A 116 15.39 -30.31 10.13
C LYS A 116 15.39 -29.10 11.06
N THR A 117 14.23 -28.44 11.17
CA THR A 117 14.02 -27.37 12.16
C THR A 117 13.71 -27.98 13.52
N TYR A 118 14.40 -27.52 14.56
CA TYR A 118 14.17 -27.89 15.94
C TYR A 118 13.59 -26.70 16.70
N ILE A 119 12.65 -26.96 17.62
CA ILE A 119 11.98 -25.91 18.42
C ILE A 119 12.95 -25.02 19.21
N ASN A 120 14.07 -25.61 19.65
CA ASN A 120 15.20 -24.93 20.26
C ASN A 120 16.48 -25.77 20.16
N ARG A 121 17.61 -25.12 20.46
CA ARG A 121 18.95 -25.74 20.48
C ARG A 121 19.01 -26.97 21.40
N CYS A 122 18.38 -26.93 22.57
CA CYS A 122 18.31 -28.08 23.48
C CYS A 122 17.71 -29.32 22.79
N LYS A 123 16.62 -29.17 22.01
CA LYS A 123 16.04 -30.30 21.26
C LYS A 123 16.93 -30.78 20.11
N ALA A 124 17.72 -29.91 19.49
CA ALA A 124 18.73 -30.32 18.51
C ALA A 124 19.86 -31.13 19.17
N ASP A 125 20.44 -30.61 20.25
CA ASP A 125 21.51 -31.24 21.02
C ASP A 125 21.06 -32.54 21.70
N CYS A 126 19.80 -32.62 22.09
CA CYS A 126 19.16 -33.83 22.59
C CYS A 126 19.22 -34.97 21.55
N ARG A 127 18.98 -34.63 20.28
CA ARG A 127 19.06 -35.60 19.17
C ARG A 127 20.47 -35.72 18.59
N ASN A 128 21.48 -35.15 19.25
CA ASN A 128 22.86 -35.06 18.78
C ASN A 128 22.98 -34.48 17.36
N VAL A 129 22.11 -33.52 17.03
CA VAL A 129 22.15 -32.84 15.73
C VAL A 129 22.83 -31.49 15.89
N LYS A 130 23.99 -31.33 15.25
CA LYS A 130 24.73 -30.06 15.21
C LYS A 130 23.85 -28.96 14.60
N VAL A 131 23.78 -27.81 15.26
CA VAL A 131 23.07 -26.64 14.74
C VAL A 131 23.87 -26.01 13.60
N SER A 132 23.24 -25.84 12.44
CA SER A 132 23.77 -25.16 11.26
C SER A 132 23.53 -23.66 11.29
N CYS A 133 22.36 -23.22 11.77
CA CYS A 133 22.06 -21.79 11.98
C CYS A 133 20.96 -21.61 13.05
N ASN A 134 20.86 -20.40 13.61
CA ASN A 134 19.95 -20.07 14.71
C ASN A 134 18.53 -19.66 14.27
N HIS A 135 18.08 -20.16 13.12
CA HIS A 135 16.75 -19.89 12.55
C HIS A 135 16.14 -21.19 12.03
N LYS A 136 14.90 -21.16 11.51
CA LYS A 136 14.31 -22.34 10.86
C LYS A 136 15.11 -22.73 9.61
N CYS A 137 15.12 -24.01 9.27
CA CYS A 137 15.64 -24.46 7.98
C CYS A 137 14.74 -23.99 6.82
N PRO A 138 15.30 -23.81 5.61
CA PRO A 138 16.73 -23.82 5.30
C PRO A 138 17.48 -22.61 5.88
N CYS A 139 18.79 -22.74 6.11
CA CYS A 139 19.63 -21.64 6.58
C CYS A 139 19.81 -20.62 5.45
N CYS A 140 19.01 -19.57 5.49
CA CYS A 140 19.05 -18.50 4.49
C CYS A 140 19.68 -17.25 5.09
N GLU A 141 20.80 -16.80 4.52
CA GLU A 141 21.33 -15.46 4.74
C GLU A 141 20.63 -14.50 3.77
N CYS A 142 19.38 -14.15 4.10
CA CYS A 142 18.58 -13.23 3.32
C CYS A 142 18.35 -11.93 4.09
N PRO A 143 18.30 -10.77 3.41
CA PRO A 143 17.91 -9.54 4.06
C PRO A 143 16.45 -9.62 4.55
N ALA A 144 16.14 -8.81 5.57
CA ALA A 144 14.82 -8.77 6.19
C ALA A 144 13.81 -7.90 5.41
N ASP A 145 14.16 -7.50 4.20
CA ASP A 145 13.27 -6.75 3.32
C ASP A 145 12.05 -7.59 2.93
N ILE A 146 10.88 -6.99 3.07
CA ILE A 146 9.60 -7.65 2.77
C ILE A 146 9.21 -7.26 1.34
N ALA A 147 9.53 -8.14 0.39
CA ALA A 147 9.17 -8.04 -1.03
C ALA A 147 8.54 -9.35 -1.50
N PRO A 148 7.27 -9.65 -1.11
CA PRO A 148 6.73 -11.00 -1.18
C PRO A 148 6.69 -11.57 -2.60
N VAL A 149 7.12 -12.83 -2.75
CA VAL A 149 7.06 -13.57 -4.02
C VAL A 149 6.28 -14.87 -3.84
N CYS A 150 5.62 -15.33 -4.91
CA CYS A 150 4.94 -16.61 -4.95
C CYS A 150 5.80 -17.64 -5.68
N GLY A 151 6.08 -18.78 -5.03
CA GLY A 151 6.82 -19.88 -5.65
C GLY A 151 5.97 -20.69 -6.62
N THR A 152 6.62 -21.45 -7.51
CA THR A 152 5.94 -22.40 -8.42
C THR A 152 5.17 -23.50 -7.68
N ASN A 153 5.52 -23.77 -6.42
CA ASN A 153 4.80 -24.66 -5.51
C ASN A 153 3.57 -24.04 -4.84
N GLY A 154 3.20 -22.80 -5.18
CA GLY A 154 2.06 -22.09 -4.58
C GLY A 154 2.31 -21.54 -3.17
N LYS A 155 3.55 -21.59 -2.66
CA LYS A 155 3.92 -21.07 -1.34
C LYS A 155 4.40 -19.63 -1.43
N GLN A 156 3.96 -18.79 -0.49
CA GLN A 156 4.43 -17.42 -0.34
C GLN A 156 5.78 -17.36 0.37
N TYR A 157 6.70 -16.57 -0.15
CA TYR A 157 8.03 -16.28 0.41
C TYR A 157 8.15 -14.78 0.71
N SER A 158 8.88 -14.41 1.77
CA SER A 158 9.02 -13.01 2.19
C SER A 158 9.75 -12.15 1.15
N ASN A 159 10.69 -12.75 0.42
CA ASN A 159 11.40 -12.15 -0.72
C ASN A 159 11.99 -13.24 -1.64
N GLU A 160 12.54 -12.81 -2.78
CA GLU A 160 13.15 -13.69 -3.77
C GLU A 160 14.32 -14.51 -3.21
N CYS A 161 15.11 -13.94 -2.29
CA CYS A 161 16.20 -14.66 -1.64
C CYS A 161 15.69 -15.89 -0.87
N TYR A 162 14.59 -15.75 -0.12
CA TYR A 162 13.98 -16.88 0.59
C TYR A 162 13.41 -17.94 -0.36
N ALA A 163 12.90 -17.56 -1.54
CA ALA A 163 12.45 -18.51 -2.56
C ALA A 163 13.62 -19.30 -3.17
N LYS A 164 14.71 -18.60 -3.54
CA LYS A 164 15.96 -19.20 -4.04
C LYS A 164 16.60 -20.12 -3.00
N CYS A 165 16.64 -19.71 -1.74
CA CYS A 165 17.16 -20.52 -0.64
C CYS A 165 16.37 -21.82 -0.44
N ALA A 166 15.05 -21.77 -0.65
CA ALA A 166 14.20 -22.97 -0.65
C ALA A 166 14.29 -23.79 -1.94
N LYS A 167 15.11 -23.37 -2.92
CA LYS A 167 15.23 -23.97 -4.26
C LYS A 167 13.90 -24.02 -5.01
N VAL A 168 13.04 -23.02 -4.79
CA VAL A 168 11.75 -22.90 -5.46
C VAL A 168 11.81 -21.71 -6.43
N PRO A 169 11.66 -21.95 -7.75
CA PRO A 169 11.55 -20.87 -8.71
C PRO A 169 10.39 -19.93 -8.38
N VAL A 170 10.57 -18.63 -8.60
CA VAL A 170 9.51 -17.64 -8.45
C VAL A 170 8.55 -17.75 -9.62
N LYS A 171 7.25 -17.89 -9.32
CA LYS A 171 6.14 -17.90 -10.28
C LYS A 171 5.63 -16.49 -10.57
N CYS A 172 5.51 -15.65 -9.55
CA CYS A 172 5.13 -14.24 -9.67
C CYS A 172 5.64 -13.42 -8.48
N ASN A 173 5.83 -12.11 -8.66
CA ASN A 173 6.31 -11.18 -7.62
C ASN A 173 5.16 -10.59 -6.79
N THR A 174 4.15 -11.41 -6.48
CA THR A 174 2.97 -11.01 -5.70
C THR A 174 2.65 -12.10 -4.65
N LYS A 175 1.60 -11.89 -3.84
CA LYS A 175 1.14 -12.89 -2.86
C LYS A 175 0.58 -14.12 -3.58
N CYS A 176 0.69 -15.29 -2.95
CA CYS A 176 0.03 -16.50 -3.46
C CYS A 176 -1.46 -16.53 -3.07
N PRO A 177 -2.33 -17.17 -3.87
CA PRO A 177 -2.04 -17.67 -5.22
C PRO A 177 -1.73 -16.52 -6.18
N CYS A 178 -0.93 -16.77 -7.23
CA CYS A 178 -0.70 -15.79 -8.29
C CYS A 178 -2.03 -15.49 -8.99
N GLU A 179 -2.82 -14.58 -8.42
CA GLU A 179 -3.96 -14.00 -9.09
C GLU A 179 -3.39 -13.10 -10.18
N ASN A 180 -3.83 -13.31 -11.42
CA ASN A 180 -3.57 -12.41 -12.54
C ASN A 180 -4.20 -11.05 -12.21
N THR A 181 -3.51 -10.29 -11.38
CA THR A 181 -3.84 -8.93 -10.99
C THR A 181 -2.71 -8.02 -11.46
N GLU A 182 -2.37 -8.12 -12.75
CA GLU A 182 -2.12 -6.86 -13.44
C GLU A 182 -3.44 -6.10 -13.40
N TYR A 183 -3.52 -5.10 -12.52
CA TYR A 183 -4.58 -4.12 -12.56
C TYR A 183 -4.41 -3.37 -13.88
N CYS A 184 -5.10 -3.82 -14.92
CA CYS A 184 -5.12 -3.08 -16.17
C CYS A 184 -5.71 -1.71 -15.88
N ALA A 185 -4.98 -0.66 -16.24
CA ALA A 185 -5.51 0.69 -16.20
C ALA A 185 -6.85 0.73 -16.95
N LYS A 186 -7.84 1.47 -16.44
CA LYS A 186 -9.09 1.71 -17.15
C LYS A 186 -8.90 2.77 -18.24
N ASN A 187 -7.89 2.62 -19.10
CA ASN A 187 -7.74 3.41 -20.31
C ASN A 187 -8.43 2.69 -21.47
N ASN A 188 -9.24 3.43 -22.23
CA ASN A 188 -9.94 2.95 -23.42
C ASN A 188 -9.09 3.21 -24.67
N GLU A 189 -7.98 2.48 -24.78
CA GLU A 189 -7.07 2.49 -25.93
C GLU A 189 -7.18 1.16 -26.67
N PRO A 190 -8.25 0.95 -27.46
CA PRO A 190 -8.61 -0.39 -27.90
C PRO A 190 -7.59 -1.02 -28.84
N VAL A 191 -7.41 -2.33 -28.70
CA VAL A 191 -6.54 -3.15 -29.56
C VAL A 191 -7.32 -4.34 -30.13
N CYS A 192 -6.94 -4.79 -31.31
CA CYS A 192 -7.53 -5.96 -31.97
C CYS A 192 -6.61 -7.15 -31.79
N GLY A 193 -7.12 -8.25 -31.21
CA GLY A 193 -6.39 -9.50 -31.05
C GLY A 193 -6.27 -10.31 -32.35
N VAL A 194 -5.29 -11.20 -32.42
CA VAL A 194 -5.16 -12.18 -33.53
C VAL A 194 -6.37 -13.11 -33.65
N ASN A 195 -7.15 -13.26 -32.57
CA ASN A 195 -8.42 -13.98 -32.53
C ASN A 195 -9.63 -13.18 -33.06
N GLY A 196 -9.43 -11.95 -33.55
CA GLY A 196 -10.50 -11.10 -34.08
C GLY A 196 -11.36 -10.40 -33.02
N LYS A 197 -10.98 -10.47 -31.74
CA LYS A 197 -11.69 -9.79 -30.63
C LYS A 197 -11.05 -8.44 -30.30
N THR A 198 -11.87 -7.42 -30.10
CA THR A 198 -11.45 -6.12 -29.56
C THR A 198 -11.26 -6.20 -28.05
N TYR A 199 -10.15 -5.66 -27.54
CA TYR A 199 -9.84 -5.52 -26.12
C TYR A 199 -9.75 -4.05 -25.77
N ASN A 200 -10.19 -3.66 -24.56
CA ASN A 200 -10.20 -2.26 -24.12
C ASN A 200 -8.82 -1.60 -24.14
N ASN A 201 -7.77 -2.38 -23.89
CA ASN A 201 -6.37 -1.99 -24.03
C ASN A 201 -5.48 -3.23 -24.16
N GLU A 202 -4.19 -2.98 -24.42
CA GLU A 202 -3.16 -4.00 -24.57
C GLU A 202 -3.02 -4.92 -23.34
N CYS A 203 -3.23 -4.39 -22.13
CA CYS A 203 -3.18 -5.20 -20.91
C CYS A 203 -4.29 -6.26 -20.89
N TYR A 204 -5.53 -5.91 -21.23
CA TYR A 204 -6.62 -6.89 -21.31
C TYR A 204 -6.42 -7.95 -22.41
N ALA A 205 -5.75 -7.60 -23.52
CA ALA A 205 -5.36 -8.56 -24.56
C ALA A 205 -4.32 -9.57 -24.03
N ARG A 206 -3.29 -9.07 -23.31
CA ARG A 206 -2.25 -9.90 -22.67
C ARG A 206 -2.82 -10.81 -21.57
N LEU A 207 -3.73 -10.31 -20.72
CA LEU A 207 -4.43 -11.12 -19.71
C LEU A 207 -5.21 -12.28 -20.32
N SER A 208 -5.70 -12.11 -21.55
CA SER A 208 -6.41 -13.15 -22.30
C SER A 208 -5.46 -14.01 -23.15
N ASN A 209 -4.14 -13.93 -22.93
CA ASN A 209 -3.10 -14.60 -23.70
C ASN A 209 -3.26 -14.42 -25.22
N THR A 210 -3.72 -13.25 -25.65
CA THR A 210 -4.00 -12.95 -27.06
C THR A 210 -2.98 -11.96 -27.58
N ALA A 211 -2.22 -12.34 -28.61
CA ALA A 211 -1.33 -11.44 -29.31
C ALA A 211 -2.11 -10.32 -30.02
N ILE A 212 -1.56 -9.11 -30.06
CA ILE A 212 -2.18 -7.96 -30.71
C ILE A 212 -1.89 -8.01 -32.22
N LYS A 213 -2.96 -7.95 -33.02
CA LYS A 213 -2.92 -7.86 -34.49
C LYS A 213 -2.78 -6.41 -34.96
N CYS A 214 -3.47 -5.47 -34.34
CA CYS A 214 -3.34 -4.03 -34.60
C CYS A 214 -3.80 -3.18 -33.40
N LYS A 215 -3.33 -1.93 -33.32
CA LYS A 215 -3.61 -0.98 -32.21
C LYS A 215 -4.90 -0.18 -32.43
N THR A 216 -5.94 -0.82 -32.95
CA THR A 216 -7.27 -0.25 -33.13
C THR A 216 -8.30 -1.33 -32.79
N GLU A 217 -9.58 -0.98 -32.75
CA GLU A 217 -10.66 -1.96 -32.68
C GLU A 217 -10.64 -2.91 -33.88
N CYS A 218 -11.14 -4.14 -33.68
CA CYS A 218 -11.37 -5.08 -34.78
C CYS A 218 -12.59 -4.65 -35.63
N PRO A 219 -12.61 -4.98 -36.94
CA PRO A 219 -11.54 -5.63 -37.69
C PRO A 219 -10.35 -4.69 -37.91
N CYS A 220 -9.14 -5.26 -37.95
CA CYS A 220 -7.96 -4.47 -38.27
C CYS A 220 -8.13 -3.78 -39.62
N PRO A 221 -7.71 -2.50 -39.74
CA PRO A 221 -7.76 -1.83 -41.02
C PRO A 221 -6.92 -2.60 -42.02
N GLU A 222 -7.52 -2.92 -43.17
CA GLU A 222 -6.78 -3.40 -44.32
C GLU A 222 -5.63 -2.43 -44.60
N PRO A 223 -4.40 -2.92 -44.84
CA PRO A 223 -3.30 -2.07 -45.24
C PRO A 223 -3.71 -1.30 -46.50
N CYS A 224 -3.74 0.03 -46.39
CA CYS A 224 -4.09 0.89 -47.51
C CYS A 224 -2.88 0.97 -48.45
N ASP A 225 -2.96 0.29 -49.60
CA ASP A 225 -2.03 0.49 -50.70
C ASP A 225 -2.36 1.80 -51.42
N CYS A 226 -1.92 2.91 -50.83
CA CYS A 226 -2.13 4.24 -51.33
C CYS A 226 -0.78 4.91 -51.63
N PRO A 227 -0.66 5.64 -52.74
CA PRO A 227 0.51 6.48 -53.00
C PRO A 227 0.73 7.46 -51.85
N ARG A 228 1.99 7.73 -51.49
CA ARG A 228 2.39 8.73 -50.48
C ARG A 228 2.26 10.17 -50.98
N THR A 229 1.16 10.49 -51.66
CA THR A 229 0.81 11.83 -52.13
C THR A 229 0.02 12.57 -51.07
N TYR A 230 0.49 13.75 -50.67
CA TYR A 230 -0.17 14.57 -49.65
C TYR A 230 -1.12 15.59 -50.28
N ASN A 231 -2.40 15.19 -50.41
CA ASN A 231 -3.50 16.03 -50.91
C ASN A 231 -4.69 15.89 -49.94
N PRO A 232 -4.64 16.58 -48.79
CA PRO A 232 -5.48 16.24 -47.65
C PRO A 232 -6.96 16.50 -47.89
N VAL A 233 -7.81 15.62 -47.37
CA VAL A 233 -9.26 15.71 -47.43
C VAL A 233 -9.86 15.58 -46.03
N CYS A 234 -11.03 16.18 -45.80
CA CYS A 234 -11.76 16.08 -44.54
C CYS A 234 -12.89 15.06 -44.72
N GLY A 235 -12.93 14.06 -43.84
CA GLY A 235 -13.96 13.03 -43.82
C GLY A 235 -15.28 13.51 -43.21
N THR A 236 -16.34 12.74 -43.40
CA THR A 236 -17.63 12.94 -42.70
C THR A 236 -17.56 12.62 -41.21
N ASP A 237 -16.46 12.02 -40.76
CA ASP A 237 -16.12 11.76 -39.35
C ASP A 237 -15.28 12.90 -38.72
N ASP A 238 -15.19 14.05 -39.41
CA ASP A 238 -14.42 15.23 -39.02
C ASP A 238 -12.91 14.97 -38.81
N LYS A 239 -12.36 13.92 -39.43
CA LYS A 239 -10.91 13.64 -39.47
C LYS A 239 -10.28 14.01 -40.81
N THR A 240 -9.03 14.45 -40.75
CA THR A 240 -8.21 14.73 -41.94
C THR A 240 -7.51 13.46 -42.40
N TYR A 241 -7.62 13.16 -43.70
CA TYR A 241 -6.92 12.06 -44.37
C TYR A 241 -5.89 12.63 -45.34
N ASP A 242 -4.72 12.00 -45.44
CA ASP A 242 -3.61 12.49 -46.29
C ASP A 242 -3.96 12.55 -47.77
N SER A 243 -4.90 11.72 -48.22
CA SER A 243 -5.41 11.75 -49.59
C SER A 243 -6.83 11.17 -49.68
N LYS A 244 -7.48 11.42 -50.82
CA LYS A 244 -8.74 10.76 -51.21
C LYS A 244 -8.62 9.23 -51.21
N CYS A 245 -7.44 8.67 -51.49
CA CYS A 245 -7.20 7.23 -51.43
C CYS A 245 -7.35 6.71 -50.00
N TYR A 246 -6.70 7.36 -49.03
CA TYR A 246 -6.78 6.95 -47.63
C TYR A 246 -8.20 7.07 -47.06
N ALA A 247 -8.94 8.14 -47.39
CA ALA A 247 -10.35 8.27 -46.98
C ALA A 247 -11.22 7.13 -47.54
N LYS A 248 -11.07 6.81 -48.83
CA LYS A 248 -11.77 5.69 -49.48
C LYS A 248 -11.39 4.33 -48.92
N CYS A 249 -10.11 4.08 -48.69
CA CYS A 249 -9.62 2.83 -48.10
C CYS A 249 -10.27 2.58 -46.72
N ARG A 250 -10.47 3.65 -45.94
CA ARG A 250 -11.15 3.60 -44.65
C ARG A 250 -12.67 3.69 -44.74
N LYS A 251 -13.24 3.65 -45.95
CA LYS A 251 -14.69 3.75 -46.23
C LYS A 251 -15.34 5.02 -45.66
N ILE A 252 -14.59 6.11 -45.56
CA ILE A 252 -15.09 7.40 -45.12
C ILE A 252 -15.42 8.28 -46.33
N LEU A 253 -16.62 8.88 -46.30
CA LEU A 253 -17.04 9.85 -47.32
C LEU A 253 -16.31 11.17 -47.13
N ILE A 254 -15.98 11.84 -48.23
CA ILE A 254 -15.25 13.12 -48.20
C ILE A 254 -16.26 14.25 -48.04
N LYS A 255 -16.13 15.02 -46.95
CA LYS A 255 -16.90 16.23 -46.64
C LYS A 255 -16.37 17.44 -47.41
N CYS A 256 -15.05 17.61 -47.50
CA CYS A 256 -14.41 18.63 -48.34
C CYS A 256 -12.97 18.27 -48.72
N HIS A 257 -12.46 18.87 -49.80
CA HIS A 257 -11.10 18.62 -50.34
C HIS A 257 -10.02 19.49 -49.69
N LYS A 258 -10.00 19.53 -48.35
CA LYS A 258 -9.02 20.24 -47.52
C LYS A 258 -8.98 19.61 -46.13
N LYS A 259 -8.04 20.01 -45.28
CA LYS A 259 -8.01 19.58 -43.87
C LYS A 259 -9.29 19.98 -43.13
N CYS A 260 -9.65 19.20 -42.12
CA CYS A 260 -10.71 19.58 -41.18
C CYS A 260 -10.25 20.73 -40.26
N PRO A 261 -11.19 21.54 -39.73
CA PRO A 261 -12.62 21.57 -40.08
C PRO A 261 -12.83 22.12 -41.49
N CYS A 262 -13.91 21.69 -42.15
CA CYS A 262 -14.33 22.23 -43.44
C CYS A 262 -14.84 23.68 -43.29
N VAL A 263 -13.94 24.64 -43.09
CA VAL A 263 -14.29 26.06 -43.07
C VAL A 263 -14.48 26.50 -44.51
N PRO A 264 -15.68 26.89 -44.97
CA PRO A 264 -15.85 27.47 -46.31
C PRO A 264 -14.79 28.55 -46.55
N PRO A 265 -14.20 28.65 -47.76
CA PRO A 265 -13.31 29.76 -48.03
C PRO A 265 -14.03 31.07 -47.69
N CYS A 266 -13.45 31.86 -46.80
CA CYS A 266 -14.01 33.14 -46.42
C CYS A 266 -13.83 34.13 -47.57
N VAL A 267 -14.76 34.13 -48.50
CA VAL A 267 -14.81 35.11 -49.57
C VAL A 267 -15.54 36.33 -49.04
N CYS A 268 -14.78 37.35 -48.64
CA CYS A 268 -15.32 38.64 -48.26
C CYS A 268 -15.04 39.66 -49.36
N PRO A 269 -16.05 40.46 -49.79
CA PRO A 269 -15.80 41.61 -50.64
C PRO A 269 -14.74 42.53 -50.01
N ALA A 270 -13.88 43.12 -50.84
CA ALA A 270 -12.86 44.09 -50.41
C ALA A 270 -13.48 45.48 -50.10
N ILE A 271 -14.59 45.49 -49.34
CA ILE A 271 -15.30 46.69 -48.93
C ILE A 271 -14.81 47.06 -47.53
N TYR A 272 -14.16 48.23 -47.40
CA TYR A 272 -13.71 48.73 -46.10
C TYR A 272 -14.88 49.40 -45.35
N LYS A 273 -15.47 48.67 -44.40
CA LYS A 273 -16.51 49.14 -43.46
C LYS A 273 -16.21 48.55 -42.08
N PRO A 274 -15.28 49.15 -41.33
CA PRO A 274 -14.65 48.47 -40.22
C PRO A 274 -15.58 48.30 -39.03
N VAL A 275 -15.43 47.20 -38.30
CA VAL A 275 -16.21 46.86 -37.11
C VAL A 275 -15.28 46.44 -35.96
N CYS A 276 -15.70 46.66 -34.73
CA CYS A 276 -14.96 46.23 -33.55
C CYS A 276 -15.51 44.89 -33.07
N GLY A 277 -14.65 43.88 -32.96
CA GLY A 277 -15.00 42.57 -32.44
C GLY A 277 -15.17 42.56 -30.92
N THR A 278 -15.84 41.53 -30.40
CA THR A 278 -15.90 41.26 -28.95
C THR A 278 -14.55 40.89 -28.35
N ASP A 279 -13.60 40.49 -29.18
CA ASP A 279 -12.19 40.25 -28.87
C ASP A 279 -11.34 41.54 -28.76
N GLY A 280 -11.94 42.72 -29.01
CA GLY A 280 -11.26 44.00 -28.98
C GLY A 280 -10.44 44.32 -30.23
N SER A 281 -10.53 43.52 -31.30
CA SER A 281 -9.83 43.75 -32.56
C SER A 281 -10.71 44.44 -33.60
N THR A 282 -10.12 45.34 -34.40
CA THR A 282 -10.79 45.96 -35.55
C THR A 282 -10.72 45.03 -36.76
N TYR A 283 -11.87 44.76 -37.38
CA TYR A 283 -11.99 43.99 -38.61
C TYR A 283 -12.39 44.91 -39.75
N SER A 284 -11.81 44.74 -40.95
CA SER A 284 -12.09 45.65 -42.08
C SER A 284 -13.53 45.58 -42.61
N SER A 285 -14.27 44.51 -42.27
CA SER A 285 -15.70 44.37 -42.52
C SER A 285 -16.36 43.39 -41.55
N GLN A 286 -17.69 43.47 -41.43
CA GLN A 286 -18.50 42.48 -40.73
C GLN A 286 -18.31 41.06 -41.28
N CYS A 287 -18.07 40.91 -42.60
CA CYS A 287 -17.78 39.62 -43.20
C CYS A 287 -16.47 39.02 -42.63
N GLN A 288 -15.41 39.81 -42.51
CA GLN A 288 -14.14 39.34 -41.97
C GLN A 288 -14.23 38.99 -40.48
N ALA A 289 -14.99 39.75 -39.69
CA ALA A 289 -15.25 39.43 -38.28
C ALA A 289 -15.99 38.08 -38.15
N ARG A 290 -17.08 37.89 -38.91
CA ARG A 290 -17.85 36.63 -38.94
C ARG A 290 -17.06 35.45 -39.48
N CYS A 291 -16.20 35.67 -40.47
CA CYS A 291 -15.30 34.63 -41.00
C CYS A 291 -14.41 34.03 -39.90
N LYS A 292 -13.96 34.85 -38.96
CA LYS A 292 -13.17 34.43 -37.81
C LYS A 292 -14.03 34.01 -36.61
N ASN A 293 -15.35 33.88 -36.79
CA ASN A 293 -16.33 33.61 -35.75
C ASN A 293 -16.29 34.60 -34.57
N ILE A 294 -15.99 35.88 -34.86
CA ILE A 294 -15.98 36.95 -33.87
C ILE A 294 -17.29 37.75 -33.95
N ALA A 295 -17.97 37.88 -32.81
CA ALA A 295 -19.16 38.71 -32.68
C ALA A 295 -18.79 40.20 -32.75
N ILE A 296 -19.69 41.02 -33.31
CA ILE A 296 -19.47 42.47 -33.42
C ILE A 296 -19.92 43.17 -32.15
N LYS A 297 -19.02 43.95 -31.56
CA LYS A 297 -19.25 44.78 -30.38
C LYS A 297 -19.78 46.19 -30.74
N CYS A 298 -19.23 46.82 -31.78
CA CYS A 298 -19.73 48.07 -32.36
C CYS A 298 -19.39 48.15 -33.86
N ASP A 299 -20.12 48.98 -34.60
CA ASP A 299 -20.08 49.14 -36.06
C ASP A 299 -18.97 50.08 -36.57
N HIS A 300 -17.94 50.28 -35.77
CA HIS A 300 -16.78 51.10 -36.08
C HIS A 300 -15.51 50.49 -35.49
N GLU A 301 -14.35 51.07 -35.78
CA GLU A 301 -13.05 50.60 -35.26
C GLU A 301 -13.01 50.60 -33.72
N CYS A 302 -12.27 49.65 -33.16
CA CYS A 302 -11.98 49.62 -31.73
C CYS A 302 -11.04 50.78 -31.33
N PRO A 303 -11.08 51.23 -30.05
CA PRO A 303 -12.04 50.86 -29.03
C PRO A 303 -13.43 51.47 -29.31
N CYS A 304 -14.48 50.79 -28.84
CA CYS A 304 -15.86 51.28 -28.95
C CYS A 304 -16.10 52.55 -28.11
N LYS A 305 -15.59 53.69 -28.57
CA LYS A 305 -15.92 55.02 -28.03
C LYS A 305 -17.26 55.42 -28.60
N GLN A 306 -18.18 55.93 -27.77
CA GLN A 306 -19.41 56.51 -28.29
C GLN A 306 -19.06 57.64 -29.26
N LYS A 307 -19.39 57.44 -30.55
CA LYS A 307 -19.39 58.55 -31.52
C LYS A 307 -20.58 59.44 -31.18
N CYS A 308 -20.33 60.47 -30.40
CA CYS A 308 -21.33 61.49 -30.14
C CYS A 308 -21.36 62.45 -31.32
N VAL A 309 -22.36 62.30 -32.19
CA VAL A 309 -22.64 63.28 -33.23
C VAL A 309 -23.53 64.34 -32.61
N CYS A 310 -22.94 65.47 -32.23
CA CYS A 310 -23.67 66.61 -31.68
C CYS A 310 -23.52 67.82 -32.60
N PRO A 311 -24.60 68.61 -32.82
CA PRO A 311 -24.50 69.89 -33.50
C PRO A 311 -23.47 70.78 -32.80
N ALA A 312 -22.73 71.58 -33.57
CA ALA A 312 -21.81 72.61 -33.06
C ALA A 312 -22.54 73.88 -32.58
N VAL A 313 -23.85 73.79 -32.34
CA VAL A 313 -24.68 74.89 -31.86
C VAL A 313 -24.38 75.13 -30.39
N TYR A 314 -24.05 76.36 -30.04
CA TYR A 314 -23.77 76.77 -28.66
C TYR A 314 -25.06 77.20 -27.96
N GLN A 315 -25.60 76.32 -27.12
CA GLN A 315 -26.77 76.52 -26.26
C GLN A 315 -26.45 75.92 -24.88
N PRO A 316 -25.68 76.63 -24.03
CA PRO A 316 -25.04 76.03 -22.88
C PRO A 316 -26.06 75.51 -21.86
N VAL A 317 -25.73 74.37 -21.27
CA VAL A 317 -26.51 73.72 -20.20
C VAL A 317 -25.59 73.35 -19.04
N CYS A 318 -26.12 73.41 -17.83
CA CYS A 318 -25.41 72.97 -16.64
C CYS A 318 -25.76 71.51 -16.36
N GLY A 319 -24.73 70.66 -16.28
CA GLY A 319 -24.90 69.25 -15.95
C GLY A 319 -25.19 69.01 -14.46
N SER A 320 -25.64 67.80 -14.13
CA SER A 320 -25.74 67.30 -12.76
C SER A 320 -24.39 67.09 -12.07
N ASP A 321 -23.29 67.24 -12.82
CA ASP A 321 -21.90 67.16 -12.40
C ASP A 321 -21.26 68.53 -12.17
N ASP A 322 -22.05 69.62 -12.16
CA ASP A 322 -21.61 71.02 -12.08
C ASP A 322 -20.66 71.46 -13.23
N VAL A 323 -20.65 70.72 -14.36
CA VAL A 323 -19.90 71.08 -15.57
C VAL A 323 -20.83 71.73 -16.59
N THR A 324 -20.35 72.81 -17.22
CA THR A 324 -21.05 73.44 -18.33
C THR A 324 -20.77 72.69 -19.63
N TYR A 325 -21.82 72.27 -20.33
CA TYR A 325 -21.74 71.66 -21.65
C TYR A 325 -22.22 72.64 -22.72
N ASP A 326 -21.57 72.66 -23.90
CA ASP A 326 -21.94 73.59 -24.98
C ASP A 326 -23.39 73.43 -25.44
N ASN A 327 -23.97 72.23 -25.30
CA ASN A 327 -25.38 71.95 -25.52
C ASN A 327 -25.82 70.65 -24.84
N GLN A 328 -27.14 70.46 -24.76
CA GLN A 328 -27.77 69.25 -24.22
C GLN A 328 -27.24 67.96 -24.84
N CYS A 329 -26.95 67.94 -26.15
CA CYS A 329 -26.43 66.75 -26.81
C CYS A 329 -25.06 66.36 -26.25
N LYS A 330 -24.16 67.32 -26.02
CA LYS A 330 -22.84 67.05 -25.43
C LYS A 330 -22.94 66.60 -23.96
N ALA A 331 -23.91 67.11 -23.20
CA ALA A 331 -24.18 66.61 -21.85
C ALA A 331 -24.67 65.15 -21.87
N ASN A 332 -25.68 64.85 -22.70
CA ASN A 332 -26.23 63.51 -22.86
C ASN A 332 -25.20 62.51 -23.42
N CYS A 333 -24.30 62.96 -24.30
CA CYS A 333 -23.17 62.18 -24.82
C CYS A 333 -22.26 61.65 -23.69
N LYS A 334 -22.03 62.46 -22.64
CA LYS A 334 -21.30 62.02 -21.45
C LYS A 334 -22.20 61.36 -20.41
N ARG A 335 -23.48 61.12 -20.73
CA ARG A 335 -24.52 60.58 -19.84
C ARG A 335 -24.76 61.44 -18.59
N VAL A 336 -24.61 62.74 -18.74
CA VAL A 336 -24.88 63.73 -17.69
C VAL A 336 -26.24 64.34 -17.95
N THR A 337 -27.11 64.31 -16.93
CA THR A 337 -28.44 64.95 -17.00
C THR A 337 -28.30 66.46 -16.84
N VAL A 338 -29.23 67.24 -17.40
CA VAL A 338 -29.18 68.71 -17.31
C VAL A 338 -29.94 69.19 -16.09
N SER A 339 -29.25 69.94 -15.24
CA SER A 339 -29.76 70.55 -14.01
C SER A 339 -30.49 71.86 -14.29
N CYS A 340 -29.95 72.70 -15.17
CA CYS A 340 -30.58 73.94 -15.60
C CYS A 340 -30.10 74.39 -16.99
N LYS A 341 -30.90 75.26 -17.63
CA LYS A 341 -30.49 75.97 -18.84
C LYS A 341 -29.46 77.05 -18.47
N GLY A 342 -28.44 77.23 -19.30
CA GLY A 342 -27.34 78.16 -19.03
C GLY A 342 -26.08 77.48 -18.46
N LYS A 343 -25.07 78.27 -18.10
CA LYS A 343 -23.81 77.77 -17.54
C LYS A 343 -23.97 77.46 -16.05
N CYS A 344 -23.15 76.55 -15.52
CA CYS A 344 -23.06 76.30 -14.09
C CYS A 344 -22.40 77.49 -13.35
N PRO A 345 -22.69 77.68 -12.04
CA PRO A 345 -23.68 76.96 -11.23
C PRO A 345 -25.13 77.38 -11.54
N CYS A 346 -26.09 76.50 -11.27
CA CYS A 346 -27.51 76.82 -11.42
C CYS A 346 -27.96 77.85 -10.37
N GLY A 347 -28.54 78.95 -10.84
CA GLY A 347 -29.02 80.05 -10.00
C GLY A 347 -28.00 81.16 -9.79
N CYS A 348 -28.50 82.36 -9.52
CA CYS A 348 -27.66 83.54 -9.42
C CYS A 348 -27.09 83.77 -8.03
N LYS A 349 -25.76 83.84 -7.97
CA LYS A 349 -25.01 84.20 -6.77
C LYS A 349 -25.00 85.71 -6.62
N CYS A 350 -26.11 86.23 -6.10
CA CYS A 350 -26.26 87.64 -5.81
C CYS A 350 -26.15 87.90 -4.31
N PRO A 351 -25.58 89.04 -3.89
CA PRO A 351 -25.58 89.43 -2.48
C PRO A 351 -27.01 89.51 -1.93
N PRO A 352 -27.26 89.10 -0.67
CA PRO A 352 -28.61 89.03 -0.11
C PRO A 352 -29.09 90.38 0.44
N TYR A 353 -28.71 91.50 -0.18
CA TYR A 353 -29.29 92.81 0.18
C TYR A 353 -30.52 93.08 -0.67
N LYS A 354 -31.56 93.61 -0.01
CA LYS A 354 -32.80 94.00 -0.69
C LYS A 354 -32.65 95.43 -1.20
N SER A 355 -32.78 95.58 -2.51
CA SER A 355 -32.84 96.88 -3.20
C SER A 355 -33.73 96.69 -4.42
N ASP A 356 -35.05 96.74 -4.21
CA ASP A 356 -36.03 96.39 -5.23
C ASP A 356 -35.79 97.19 -6.52
N VAL A 357 -35.63 96.50 -7.66
CA VAL A 357 -35.46 97.11 -8.98
C VAL A 357 -36.55 96.58 -9.92
N CYS A 358 -37.08 97.44 -10.79
CA CYS A 358 -37.97 97.02 -11.86
C CYS A 358 -37.13 96.61 -13.08
N GLY A 359 -37.25 95.36 -13.52
CA GLY A 359 -36.59 94.86 -14.74
C GLY A 359 -37.31 95.32 -16.01
N GLU A 360 -36.66 95.16 -17.16
CA GLU A 360 -37.22 95.52 -18.48
C GLU A 360 -38.48 94.71 -18.84
N ASP A 361 -38.71 93.59 -18.15
CA ASP A 361 -39.90 92.75 -18.28
C ASP A 361 -41.06 93.19 -17.36
N ASN A 362 -40.96 94.37 -16.75
CA ASN A 362 -41.88 94.94 -15.77
C ASN A 362 -42.08 94.09 -14.50
N LYS A 363 -41.12 93.22 -14.14
CA LYS A 363 -41.12 92.52 -12.85
C LYS A 363 -40.20 93.21 -11.84
N THR A 364 -40.59 93.15 -10.57
CA THR A 364 -39.75 93.63 -9.47
C THR A 364 -38.81 92.53 -9.00
N TYR A 365 -37.51 92.81 -8.96
CA TYR A 365 -36.45 91.90 -8.54
C TYR A 365 -35.82 92.36 -7.23
N TYR A 366 -35.33 91.39 -6.44
CA TYR A 366 -34.77 91.61 -5.10
C TYR A 366 -33.57 92.57 -5.07
N ASN A 367 -32.74 92.55 -6.11
CA ASN A 367 -31.72 93.56 -6.41
C ASN A 367 -31.29 93.51 -7.88
N GLU A 368 -30.47 94.48 -8.30
CA GLU A 368 -29.95 94.59 -9.67
C GLU A 368 -29.23 93.31 -10.15
N CYS A 369 -28.50 92.63 -9.26
CA CYS A 369 -27.86 91.37 -9.61
C CYS A 369 -28.90 90.29 -9.95
N TYR A 370 -29.98 90.16 -9.15
CA TYR A 370 -31.07 89.23 -9.46
C TYR A 370 -31.85 89.63 -10.72
N ALA A 371 -31.96 90.93 -11.03
CA ALA A 371 -32.59 91.41 -12.27
C ALA A 371 -31.77 91.08 -13.52
N LYS A 372 -30.43 91.17 -13.46
CA LYS A 372 -29.51 90.79 -14.56
C LYS A 372 -29.44 89.29 -14.82
N CYS A 373 -30.11 88.52 -13.97
CA CYS A 373 -29.99 87.08 -13.84
C CYS A 373 -31.27 86.32 -14.21
N ALA A 374 -32.34 87.06 -14.41
CA ALA A 374 -33.64 86.59 -14.87
C ALA A 374 -33.82 86.93 -16.35
#